data_AF-A0AA95IEE5-F1
#
_entry.id   AF-A0AA95IEE5-F1
#
_cell.length_a   1.000
_cell.length_b   1.000
_cell.length_c   1.000
_cell.angle_alpha   90.00
_cell.angle_beta   90.00
_cell.angle_gamma   90.00
#
_symmetry.space_group_name_H-M   'P 1'
#
loop_
_entity.id
_entity.type
_entity.pdbx_description
1 polymer ?
#
loop_
_entity_poly.entity_id
_entity_poly.type
_entity_poly.pdbx_seq_one_letter_code
_entity_poly.pdbx_strand_id
1 'polypeptide(L)'
;MQSENNIKLTSAEISQLWSAYMSDSLSICVLKYFLEKAEDPEIRPLVEHALELAQAHIKKLTLIFNGDEFPIPYGFKEEEDVDTTAPRLFSDPYFLYYLQQWSSIGLNAYSISLSLSTRSDVYDYFSTCIDDSKKVLKKTRDVLLSKGLYIRAPYVTTPKNVDFIGKQNFLTGWFGDRRSLTTPEITNLYANLQRNVLARATFIGFSQVAKSKEVGRFMARGKEIASKHIEIYSSVLIENSLPASVSWDNQVLNSTVSPFSDKLMMFHVNALAAGAIGYYGTSLSTSSRRDLSTNYLRILGEVLKYTEDAANIMIDYGWMEQPPKVVDHDKLANT
;
A
#
# COMPACT_ATOMS: atom_id res chain seq x y z
N MET A 1 39.55 -4.69 -8.64
CA MET A 1 38.17 -5.22 -8.69
C MET A 1 37.43 -4.45 -9.76
N GLN A 2 37.36 -5.01 -10.97
CA GLN A 2 36.92 -4.30 -12.17
C GLN A 2 36.16 -5.28 -13.09
N SER A 3 35.31 -6.13 -12.50
CA SER A 3 34.62 -7.23 -13.20
C SER A 3 33.11 -7.30 -12.96
N GLU A 4 32.49 -6.34 -12.27
CA GLU A 4 31.02 -6.33 -12.06
C GLU A 4 30.23 -5.52 -13.11
N ASN A 5 30.90 -4.72 -13.95
CA ASN A 5 30.24 -3.74 -14.85
C ASN A 5 29.64 -4.31 -16.16
N ASN A 6 29.46 -5.63 -16.30
CA ASN A 6 28.92 -6.22 -17.54
C ASN A 6 27.69 -7.13 -17.35
N ILE A 7 27.15 -7.23 -16.13
CA ILE A 7 25.95 -8.04 -15.88
C ILE A 7 24.73 -7.15 -16.09
N LYS A 8 23.96 -7.42 -17.15
CA LYS A 8 22.70 -6.71 -17.43
C LYS A 8 21.67 -6.99 -16.34
N LEU A 9 20.83 -6.00 -16.04
CA LEU A 9 19.66 -6.20 -15.19
C LEU A 9 18.76 -7.32 -15.74
N THR A 10 18.31 -8.20 -14.86
CA THR A 10 17.30 -9.23 -15.15
C THR A 10 15.90 -8.62 -15.25
N SER A 11 14.94 -9.36 -15.81
CA SER A 11 13.54 -8.92 -15.83
C SER A 11 12.97 -8.64 -14.43
N ALA A 12 13.40 -9.42 -13.44
CA ALA A 12 13.02 -9.22 -12.05
C ALA A 12 13.57 -7.90 -11.50
N GLU A 13 14.87 -7.65 -11.68
CA GLU A 13 15.51 -6.41 -11.22
C GLU A 13 14.94 -5.17 -11.93
N ILE A 14 14.77 -5.22 -13.26
CA ILE A 14 14.13 -4.14 -14.03
C ILE A 14 12.74 -3.82 -13.49
N SER A 15 11.90 -4.86 -13.30
CA SER A 15 10.55 -4.67 -12.79
C SER A 15 10.54 -4.03 -11.40
N GLN A 16 11.39 -4.50 -10.49
CA GLN A 16 11.39 -4.01 -9.11
C GLN A 16 11.98 -2.61 -8.98
N LEU A 17 13.04 -2.30 -9.74
CA LEU A 17 13.62 -0.95 -9.77
C LEU A 17 12.64 0.06 -10.36
N TRP A 18 11.95 -0.30 -11.45
CA TRP A 18 10.91 0.55 -12.05
C TRP A 18 9.76 0.80 -11.06
N SER A 19 9.25 -0.25 -10.40
CA SER A 19 8.19 -0.09 -9.39
C SER A 19 8.63 0.75 -8.19
N ALA A 20 9.86 0.58 -7.71
CA ALA A 20 10.41 1.40 -6.63
C ALA A 20 10.49 2.89 -7.03
N TYR A 21 10.94 3.18 -8.26
CA TYR A 21 11.01 4.56 -8.76
C TYR A 21 9.63 5.21 -8.85
N MET A 22 8.64 4.51 -9.39
CA MET A 22 7.27 5.01 -9.47
C MET A 22 6.66 5.27 -8.08
N SER A 23 6.94 4.39 -7.13
CA SER A 23 6.47 4.52 -5.74
C SER A 23 7.13 5.70 -5.02
N ASP A 24 8.45 5.84 -5.12
CA ASP A 24 9.20 6.89 -4.42
C ASP A 24 8.93 8.28 -5.01
N SER A 25 8.83 8.41 -6.34
CA SER A 25 8.49 9.69 -6.98
C SER A 25 7.09 10.17 -6.58
N LEU A 26 6.10 9.27 -6.47
CA LEU A 26 4.80 9.57 -5.88
C LEU A 26 4.93 9.99 -4.42
N SER A 27 5.68 9.21 -3.64
CA SER A 27 5.85 9.43 -2.20
C SER A 27 6.46 10.79 -1.92
N ILE A 28 7.42 11.24 -2.72
CA ILE A 28 8.02 12.58 -2.61
C ILE A 28 6.94 13.66 -2.73
N CYS A 29 6.06 13.58 -3.72
CA CYS A 29 4.98 14.55 -3.92
C CYS A 29 4.02 14.57 -2.71
N VAL A 30 3.57 13.39 -2.26
CA VAL A 30 2.67 13.25 -1.10
C VAL A 30 3.32 13.77 0.19
N LEU A 31 4.58 13.39 0.43
CA LEU A 31 5.31 13.75 1.66
C LEU A 31 5.69 15.22 1.70
N LYS A 32 5.92 15.88 0.55
CA LYS A 32 6.10 17.34 0.51
C LYS A 32 4.85 18.08 0.94
N TYR A 33 3.69 17.66 0.46
CA TYR A 33 2.43 18.22 0.93
C TYR A 33 2.23 17.95 2.43
N PHE A 34 2.48 16.73 2.90
CA PHE A 34 2.35 16.42 4.34
C PHE A 34 3.32 17.25 5.18
N LEU A 35 4.56 17.44 4.73
CA LEU A 35 5.56 18.23 5.45
C LEU A 35 5.11 19.68 5.56
N GLU A 36 4.52 20.25 4.52
CA GLU A 36 3.99 21.62 4.56
C GLU A 36 2.78 21.75 5.49
N LYS A 37 1.96 20.70 5.65
CA LYS A 37 0.73 20.74 6.46
C LYS A 37 0.85 20.12 7.86
N ALA A 38 1.97 19.47 8.18
CA ALA A 38 2.18 18.86 9.48
C ALA A 38 2.42 19.94 10.55
N GLU A 39 1.52 19.97 11.53
CA GLU A 39 1.54 20.92 12.64
C GLU A 39 2.07 20.27 13.93
N ASP A 40 1.79 18.98 14.13
CA ASP A 40 2.26 18.24 15.30
C ASP A 40 3.80 18.08 15.31
N PRO A 41 4.49 18.53 16.37
CA PRO A 41 5.94 18.59 16.43
C PRO A 41 6.61 17.21 16.52
N GLU A 42 5.87 16.14 16.86
CA GLU A 42 6.39 14.77 16.85
C GLU A 42 6.16 14.08 15.50
N ILE A 43 5.16 14.53 14.72
CA ILE A 43 4.80 13.92 13.43
C ILE A 43 5.58 14.58 12.28
N ARG A 44 5.75 15.90 12.31
CA ARG A 44 6.49 16.65 11.27
C ARG A 44 7.90 16.09 11.00
N PRO A 45 8.76 15.81 12.01
CA PRO A 45 10.09 15.26 11.76
C PRO A 45 10.07 13.84 11.16
N LEU A 46 9.00 13.07 11.38
CA LEU A 46 8.85 11.75 10.76
C LEU A 46 8.52 11.87 9.28
N VAL A 47 7.67 12.82 8.91
CA VAL A 47 7.35 13.12 7.52
C VAL A 47 8.60 13.63 6.78
N GLU A 48 9.35 14.54 7.40
CA GLU A 48 10.62 15.05 6.86
C GLU A 48 11.62 13.92 6.63
N HIS A 49 11.82 13.06 7.63
CA HIS A 49 12.73 11.92 7.51
C HIS A 49 12.29 10.94 6.40
N ALA A 50 11.00 10.65 6.28
CA ALA A 50 10.50 9.79 5.20
C ALA A 50 10.72 10.42 3.81
N LEU A 51 10.56 11.74 3.70
CA LEU A 51 10.81 12.48 2.46
C LEU A 51 12.29 12.42 2.05
N GLU A 52 13.21 12.64 3.00
CA GLU A 52 14.66 12.54 2.77
C GLU A 52 15.06 11.15 2.24
N LEU A 53 14.47 10.10 2.82
CA LEU A 53 14.71 8.72 2.40
C LEU A 53 14.23 8.47 0.97
N ALA A 54 12.99 8.85 0.64
CA ALA A 54 12.45 8.70 -0.72
C ALA A 54 13.29 9.46 -1.76
N GLN A 55 13.76 10.66 -1.43
CA GLN A 55 14.67 11.43 -2.29
C GLN A 55 16.04 10.75 -2.45
N ALA A 56 16.57 10.16 -1.39
CA ALA A 56 17.82 9.41 -1.45
C ALA A 56 17.67 8.13 -2.29
N HIS A 57 16.54 7.44 -2.18
CA HIS A 57 16.22 6.24 -2.98
C HIS A 57 16.13 6.57 -4.47
N ILE A 58 15.43 7.64 -4.87
CA ILE A 58 15.38 8.11 -6.27
C ILE A 58 16.77 8.41 -6.83
N LYS A 59 17.66 9.04 -6.05
CA LYS A 59 19.04 9.29 -6.48
C LYS A 59 19.79 7.98 -6.76
N LYS A 60 19.62 6.96 -5.91
CA LYS A 60 20.25 5.65 -6.08
C LYS A 60 19.69 4.89 -7.28
N LEU A 61 18.36 4.86 -7.42
CA LEU A 61 17.69 4.26 -8.58
C LEU A 61 18.16 4.89 -9.90
N THR A 62 18.27 6.21 -9.93
CA THR A 62 18.77 6.96 -11.10
C THR A 62 20.20 6.57 -11.46
N LEU A 63 21.07 6.35 -10.47
CA LEU A 63 22.45 5.88 -10.72
C LEU A 63 22.46 4.47 -11.31
N ILE A 64 21.62 3.56 -10.80
CA ILE A 64 21.52 2.19 -11.33
C ILE A 64 21.01 2.23 -12.78
N PHE A 65 19.93 2.97 -13.06
CA PHE A 65 19.40 3.08 -14.43
C PHE A 65 20.41 3.64 -15.41
N ASN A 66 21.10 4.73 -15.07
CA ASN A 66 22.14 5.30 -15.93
C ASN A 66 23.32 4.33 -16.15
N GLY A 67 23.67 3.53 -15.14
CA GLY A 67 24.72 2.52 -15.24
C GLY A 67 24.42 1.40 -16.24
N ASP A 68 23.13 1.12 -16.49
CA ASP A 68 22.65 0.12 -17.45
C ASP A 68 22.15 0.73 -18.76
N GLU A 69 22.39 2.03 -18.99
CA GLU A 69 21.81 2.79 -20.12
C GLU A 69 20.28 2.62 -20.21
N PHE A 70 19.64 2.41 -19.06
CA PHE A 70 18.23 2.18 -18.93
C PHE A 70 17.49 3.52 -18.83
N PRO A 71 16.37 3.73 -19.55
CA PRO A 71 15.63 4.98 -19.48
C PRO A 71 15.08 5.20 -18.07
N ILE A 72 15.31 6.40 -17.52
CA ILE A 72 14.73 6.80 -16.24
C ILE A 72 13.20 6.89 -16.41
N PRO A 73 12.40 6.24 -15.53
CA PRO A 73 10.95 6.35 -15.58
C PRO A 73 10.49 7.80 -15.47
N TYR A 74 9.35 8.16 -16.07
CA TYR A 74 8.83 9.54 -15.98
C TYR A 74 8.34 9.85 -14.57
N GLY A 75 7.64 8.90 -13.93
CA GLY A 75 7.19 9.02 -12.55
C GLY A 75 6.25 10.20 -12.29
N PHE A 76 6.43 10.81 -11.13
CA PHE A 76 5.68 11.98 -10.65
C PHE A 76 6.62 13.13 -10.35
N LYS A 77 6.19 14.35 -10.67
CA LYS A 77 7.00 15.56 -10.52
C LYS A 77 6.30 16.57 -9.64
N GLU A 78 7.09 17.34 -8.90
CA GLU A 78 6.53 18.28 -7.94
C GLU A 78 5.76 19.40 -8.61
N GLU A 79 6.31 19.92 -9.70
CA GLU A 79 5.72 20.99 -10.51
C GLU A 79 4.43 20.58 -11.25
N GLU A 80 4.17 19.28 -11.42
CA GLU A 80 3.02 18.74 -12.15
C GLU A 80 1.98 18.11 -11.23
N ASP A 81 2.42 17.45 -10.16
CA ASP A 81 1.61 16.49 -9.42
C ASP A 81 1.28 16.89 -7.97
N VAL A 82 1.86 17.97 -7.43
CA VAL A 82 1.53 18.48 -6.09
C VAL A 82 1.46 20.00 -6.00
N ASP A 83 0.45 20.50 -5.31
CA ASP A 83 0.34 21.89 -4.86
C ASP A 83 0.45 21.93 -3.32
N THR A 84 1.63 22.29 -2.81
CA THR A 84 1.86 22.40 -1.36
C THR A 84 1.16 23.61 -0.75
N THR A 85 0.68 24.57 -1.55
CA THR A 85 -0.05 25.74 -1.04
C THR A 85 -1.51 25.41 -0.72
N ALA A 86 -2.06 24.35 -1.32
CA ALA A 86 -3.43 23.90 -1.09
C ALA A 86 -3.74 23.74 0.40
N PRO A 87 -4.97 24.07 0.87
CA PRO A 87 -5.37 23.89 2.26
C PRO A 87 -5.30 22.42 2.67
N ARG A 88 -5.22 22.20 3.98
CA ARG A 88 -5.05 20.89 4.58
C ARG A 88 -6.26 19.98 4.31
N LEU A 89 -6.00 18.81 3.73
CA LEU A 89 -6.99 17.81 3.35
C LEU A 89 -7.11 16.71 4.42
N PHE A 90 -6.02 16.40 5.11
CA PHE A 90 -5.96 15.36 6.13
C PHE A 90 -5.35 15.86 7.43
N SER A 91 -5.76 15.28 8.55
CA SER A 91 -5.22 15.60 9.88
C SER A 91 -3.84 14.97 10.13
N ASP A 92 -3.15 15.40 11.20
CA ASP A 92 -1.83 14.84 11.56
C ASP A 92 -1.88 13.35 11.90
N PRO A 93 -2.89 12.83 12.64
CA PRO A 93 -3.05 11.39 12.82
C PRO A 93 -3.09 10.63 11.50
N TYR A 94 -3.71 11.18 10.44
CA TYR A 94 -3.74 10.54 9.13
C TYR A 94 -2.34 10.43 8.53
N PHE A 95 -1.51 11.49 8.61
CA PHE A 95 -0.12 11.45 8.15
C PHE A 95 0.65 10.32 8.85
N LEU A 96 0.43 10.15 10.15
CA LEU A 96 1.07 9.11 10.93
C LEU A 96 0.59 7.69 10.56
N TYR A 97 -0.72 7.48 10.40
CA TYR A 97 -1.26 6.20 9.90
C TYR A 97 -0.80 5.91 8.47
N TYR A 98 -0.69 6.94 7.62
CA TYR A 98 -0.17 6.83 6.28
C TYR A 98 1.26 6.33 6.29
N LEU A 99 2.17 6.98 7.03
CA LEU A 99 3.56 6.55 7.16
C LEU A 99 3.67 5.11 7.66
N GLN A 100 2.85 4.72 8.64
CA GLN A 100 2.83 3.36 9.18
C GLN A 100 2.46 2.33 8.10
N GLN A 101 1.40 2.57 7.33
CA GLN A 101 0.92 1.63 6.33
C GLN A 101 1.79 1.64 5.08
N TRP A 102 2.17 2.81 4.58
CA TRP A 102 3.00 2.95 3.40
C TRP A 102 4.39 2.33 3.59
N SER A 103 5.01 2.53 4.77
CA SER A 103 6.26 1.85 5.12
C SER A 103 6.10 0.34 5.28
N SER A 104 4.93 -0.13 5.72
CA SER A 104 4.63 -1.57 5.80
C SER A 104 4.49 -2.17 4.40
N ILE A 105 3.83 -1.47 3.47
CA ILE A 105 3.71 -1.87 2.07
C ILE A 105 5.10 -1.93 1.42
N GLY A 106 5.89 -0.86 1.55
CA GLY A 106 7.26 -0.79 1.05
C GLY A 106 8.13 -1.92 1.60
N LEU A 107 8.10 -2.18 2.91
CA LEU A 107 8.86 -3.28 3.51
C LEU A 107 8.52 -4.66 2.91
N ASN A 108 7.23 -4.94 2.64
CA ASN A 108 6.83 -6.20 2.00
C ASN A 108 7.34 -6.27 0.56
N ALA A 109 7.18 -5.19 -0.21
CA ALA A 109 7.65 -5.12 -1.60
C ALA A 109 9.18 -5.30 -1.67
N TYR A 110 9.94 -4.54 -0.88
CA TYR A 110 11.40 -4.63 -0.86
C TYR A 110 11.92 -6.00 -0.40
N SER A 111 11.20 -6.70 0.48
CA SER A 111 11.55 -8.07 0.85
C SER A 111 11.44 -9.04 -0.35
N ILE A 112 10.44 -8.87 -1.21
CA ILE A 112 10.32 -9.66 -2.44
C ILE A 112 11.44 -9.27 -3.40
N SER A 113 11.66 -7.97 -3.60
CA SER A 113 12.70 -7.46 -4.49
C SER A 113 14.09 -7.97 -4.10
N LEU A 114 14.44 -7.90 -2.81
CA LEU A 114 15.70 -8.43 -2.30
C LEU A 114 15.88 -9.92 -2.62
N SER A 115 14.83 -10.73 -2.46
CA SER A 115 14.89 -12.17 -2.72
C SER A 115 15.07 -12.53 -4.20
N LEU A 116 14.78 -11.59 -5.10
CA LEU A 116 14.89 -11.74 -6.55
C LEU A 116 16.12 -11.02 -7.13
N SER A 117 16.84 -10.23 -6.32
CA SER A 117 18.05 -9.54 -6.74
C SER A 117 19.21 -10.51 -6.92
N THR A 118 19.89 -10.41 -8.06
CA THR A 118 21.06 -11.23 -8.41
C THR A 118 22.35 -10.42 -8.48
N ARG A 119 22.27 -9.14 -8.85
CA ARG A 119 23.38 -8.20 -8.82
C ARG A 119 23.58 -7.60 -7.43
N SER A 120 24.85 -7.41 -7.07
CA SER A 120 25.30 -6.88 -5.77
C SER A 120 24.72 -5.49 -5.47
N ASP A 121 24.82 -4.56 -6.43
CA ASP A 121 24.32 -3.18 -6.29
C ASP A 121 22.80 -3.11 -6.10
N VAL A 122 22.05 -3.95 -6.82
CA VAL A 122 20.57 -4.04 -6.69
C VAL A 122 20.17 -4.71 -5.37
N TYR A 123 20.89 -5.76 -4.94
CA TYR A 123 20.69 -6.39 -3.64
C TYR A 123 20.93 -5.40 -2.49
N ASP A 124 22.05 -4.69 -2.51
CA ASP A 124 22.43 -3.72 -1.49
C ASP A 124 21.45 -2.53 -1.43
N TYR A 125 20.95 -2.08 -2.58
CA TYR A 125 19.90 -1.07 -2.66
C TYR A 125 18.62 -1.52 -1.92
N PHE A 126 18.06 -2.70 -2.27
CA PHE A 126 16.83 -3.17 -1.61
C PHE A 126 17.05 -3.53 -0.14
N SER A 127 18.24 -4.00 0.24
CA SER A 127 18.60 -4.21 1.65
C SER A 127 18.57 -2.89 2.44
N THR A 128 19.09 -1.82 1.85
CA THR A 128 19.04 -0.47 2.45
C THR A 128 17.59 0.02 2.58
N CYS A 129 16.78 -0.14 1.54
CA CYS A 129 15.36 0.24 1.58
C CYS A 129 14.56 -0.51 2.67
N ILE A 130 14.89 -1.78 2.95
CA ILE A 130 14.33 -2.56 4.06
C ILE A 130 14.72 -1.93 5.41
N ASP A 131 15.99 -1.62 5.61
CA ASP A 131 16.47 -1.03 6.86
C ASP A 131 15.88 0.37 7.11
N ASP A 132 15.73 1.17 6.06
CA ASP A 132 15.08 2.47 6.14
C ASP A 132 13.60 2.35 6.47
N SER A 133 12.87 1.44 5.81
CA SER A 133 11.47 1.16 6.10
C SER A 133 11.27 0.70 7.55
N LYS A 134 12.17 -0.15 8.07
CA LYS A 134 12.16 -0.58 9.48
C LYS A 134 12.31 0.59 10.45
N LYS A 135 13.18 1.55 10.17
CA LYS A 135 13.37 2.75 11.00
C LYS A 135 12.10 3.60 11.03
N VAL A 136 11.51 3.88 9.87
CA VAL A 136 10.27 4.68 9.77
C VAL A 136 9.13 3.97 10.51
N LEU A 137 8.97 2.65 10.34
CA LEU A 137 7.98 1.85 11.05
C LEU A 137 8.15 1.90 12.57
N LYS A 138 9.39 1.78 13.06
CA LYS A 138 9.65 1.83 14.50
C LYS A 138 9.28 3.20 15.07
N LYS A 139 9.77 4.28 14.45
CA LYS A 139 9.50 5.65 14.90
C LYS A 139 8.01 5.98 14.87
N THR A 140 7.34 5.65 13.76
CA THR A 140 5.89 5.87 13.60
C THR A 140 5.09 5.10 14.65
N ARG A 141 5.44 3.84 14.90
CA ARG A 141 4.82 3.02 15.95
C ARG A 141 4.99 3.64 17.33
N ASP A 142 6.18 4.12 17.65
CA ASP A 142 6.45 4.72 18.97
C ASP A 142 5.60 5.97 19.20
N VAL A 143 5.47 6.83 18.20
CA VAL A 143 4.62 8.03 18.26
C VAL A 143 3.13 7.67 18.32
N LEU A 144 2.68 6.68 17.54
CA LEU A 144 1.30 6.18 17.64
C LEU A 144 1.00 5.65 19.05
N LEU A 145 1.96 4.95 19.67
CA LEU A 145 1.80 4.40 21.02
C LEU A 145 1.81 5.51 22.08
N SER A 146 2.72 6.49 21.99
CA SER A 146 2.81 7.59 22.97
C SER A 146 1.56 8.46 22.96
N LYS A 147 0.96 8.69 21.78
CA LYS A 147 -0.28 9.46 21.61
C LYS A 147 -1.55 8.66 21.87
N GLY A 148 -1.46 7.36 22.17
CA GLY A 148 -2.64 6.49 22.37
C GLY A 148 -3.44 6.20 21.09
N LEU A 149 -2.86 6.50 19.92
CA LEU A 149 -3.46 6.32 18.60
C LEU A 149 -3.19 4.92 18.02
N TYR A 150 -2.23 4.17 18.57
CA TYR A 150 -1.92 2.83 18.10
C TYR A 150 -3.06 1.86 18.42
N ILE A 151 -3.78 1.46 17.38
CA ILE A 151 -4.80 0.42 17.47
C ILE A 151 -4.07 -0.92 17.63
N ARG A 152 -4.45 -1.71 18.64
CA ARG A 152 -3.84 -3.00 18.94
C ARG A 152 -4.68 -4.13 18.35
N ALA A 153 -4.01 -5.20 17.94
CA ALA A 153 -4.70 -6.44 17.58
C ALA A 153 -5.47 -6.99 18.79
N PRO A 154 -6.60 -7.69 18.58
CA PRO A 154 -7.36 -8.33 19.66
C PRO A 154 -6.48 -9.27 20.50
N TYR A 155 -6.66 -9.23 21.81
CA TYR A 155 -6.00 -10.16 22.73
C TYR A 155 -6.67 -11.52 22.69
N VAL A 156 -5.86 -12.58 22.77
CA VAL A 156 -6.33 -13.96 22.90
C VAL A 156 -5.77 -14.58 24.17
N THR A 157 -6.48 -15.55 24.75
CA THR A 157 -6.00 -16.29 25.91
C THR A 157 -4.79 -17.15 25.53
N THR A 158 -3.73 -17.08 26.34
CA THR A 158 -2.54 -17.93 26.15
C THR A 158 -2.92 -19.41 26.31
N PRO A 159 -2.67 -20.26 25.29
CA PRO A 159 -2.95 -21.68 25.40
C PRO A 159 -2.03 -22.35 26.43
N LYS A 160 -2.55 -23.34 27.17
CA LYS A 160 -1.78 -24.09 28.17
C LYS A 160 -1.08 -25.33 27.59
N ASN A 161 -1.61 -25.86 26.48
CA ASN A 161 -1.14 -27.08 25.83
C ASN A 161 -1.15 -26.90 24.30
N VAL A 162 -0.48 -27.80 23.60
CA VAL A 162 -0.58 -27.94 22.14
C VAL A 162 -1.77 -28.85 21.82
N ASP A 163 -2.71 -28.37 21.00
CA ASP A 163 -3.87 -29.14 20.55
C ASP A 163 -3.72 -29.57 19.08
N PHE A 164 -4.20 -30.78 18.76
CA PHE A 164 -4.21 -31.32 17.39
C PHE A 164 -5.64 -31.37 16.83
N ILE A 165 -5.77 -31.05 15.55
CA ILE A 165 -7.06 -31.09 14.84
C ILE A 165 -7.47 -32.55 14.64
N GLY A 166 -8.50 -32.99 15.36
CA GLY A 166 -8.97 -34.38 15.30
C GLY A 166 -9.98 -34.68 14.19
N LYS A 167 -10.61 -33.66 13.58
CA LYS A 167 -11.69 -33.84 12.59
C LYS A 167 -11.69 -32.74 11.53
N GLN A 168 -12.12 -33.10 10.32
CA GLN A 168 -12.21 -32.20 9.17
C GLN A 168 -13.24 -31.07 9.35
N ASN A 169 -14.17 -31.18 10.31
CA ASN A 169 -15.08 -30.10 10.66
C ASN A 169 -14.37 -28.83 11.16
N PHE A 170 -13.08 -28.90 11.48
CA PHE A 170 -12.26 -27.71 11.69
C PHE A 170 -12.25 -26.75 10.48
N LEU A 171 -12.42 -27.27 9.27
CA LEU A 171 -12.44 -26.50 8.03
C LEU A 171 -13.85 -25.95 7.69
N THR A 172 -14.90 -26.32 8.43
CA THR A 172 -16.25 -25.84 8.13
C THR A 172 -16.36 -24.33 8.38
N GLY A 173 -17.30 -23.71 7.65
CA GLY A 173 -17.58 -22.28 7.72
C GLY A 173 -19.00 -21.96 7.25
N TRP A 174 -19.58 -22.81 6.39
CA TRP A 174 -20.98 -22.76 5.99
C TRP A 174 -21.78 -23.89 6.61
N PHE A 175 -22.95 -23.54 7.13
CA PHE A 175 -23.94 -24.45 7.73
C PHE A 175 -23.42 -25.26 8.93
N GLY A 176 -24.23 -25.34 10.00
CA GLY A 176 -23.82 -25.99 11.26
C GLY A 176 -22.85 -25.16 12.10
N ASP A 177 -22.24 -25.79 13.10
CA ASP A 177 -21.37 -25.11 14.05
C ASP A 177 -20.07 -24.64 13.39
N ARG A 178 -19.76 -23.35 13.57
CA ARG A 178 -18.47 -22.75 13.18
C ARG A 178 -17.55 -22.75 14.38
N ARG A 179 -16.31 -23.20 14.19
CA ARG A 179 -15.27 -23.01 15.20
C ARG A 179 -14.92 -21.52 15.36
N SER A 180 -14.41 -21.17 16.53
CA SER A 180 -13.78 -19.87 16.77
C SER A 180 -12.63 -19.62 15.80
N LEU A 181 -12.32 -18.35 15.57
CA LEU A 181 -11.19 -17.92 14.74
C LEU A 181 -9.85 -18.38 15.31
N THR A 182 -8.92 -18.74 14.44
CA THR A 182 -7.51 -18.96 14.81
C THR A 182 -6.77 -17.62 14.93
N THR A 183 -5.63 -17.61 15.62
CA THR A 183 -4.80 -16.39 15.74
C THR A 183 -4.31 -15.84 14.39
N PRO A 184 -3.93 -16.65 13.37
CA PRO A 184 -3.69 -16.13 12.03
C PRO A 184 -4.91 -15.44 11.40
N GLU A 185 -6.11 -16.04 11.53
CA GLU A 185 -7.35 -15.47 10.99
C GLU A 185 -7.67 -14.12 11.65
N ILE A 186 -7.59 -14.05 12.99
CA ILE A 186 -7.77 -12.81 13.75
C ILE A 186 -6.76 -11.75 13.29
N THR A 187 -5.50 -12.13 13.15
CA THR A 187 -4.41 -11.22 12.72
C THR A 187 -4.69 -10.62 11.35
N ASN A 188 -5.10 -11.45 10.39
CA ASN A 188 -5.39 -11.00 9.02
C ASN A 188 -6.65 -10.12 8.96
N LEU A 189 -7.73 -10.51 9.64
CA LEU A 189 -8.96 -9.70 9.72
C LEU A 189 -8.67 -8.33 10.31
N TYR A 190 -7.95 -8.29 11.44
CA TYR A 190 -7.53 -7.06 12.09
C TYR A 190 -6.68 -6.17 11.17
N ALA A 191 -5.62 -6.72 10.56
CA ALA A 191 -4.70 -5.94 9.75
C ALA A 191 -5.38 -5.38 8.49
N ASN A 192 -6.24 -6.18 7.84
CA ASN A 192 -6.98 -5.73 6.66
C ASN A 192 -8.08 -4.71 7.02
N LEU A 193 -8.70 -4.82 8.19
CA LEU A 193 -9.61 -3.79 8.71
C LEU A 193 -8.89 -2.44 8.81
N GLN A 194 -7.72 -2.37 9.44
CA GLN A 194 -6.98 -1.11 9.60
C GLN A 194 -6.57 -0.50 8.25
N ARG A 195 -6.13 -1.32 7.29
CA ARG A 195 -5.77 -0.86 5.94
C ARG A 195 -6.96 -0.27 5.20
N ASN A 196 -8.14 -0.89 5.29
CA ASN A 196 -9.33 -0.38 4.62
C ASN A 196 -9.87 0.90 5.28
N VAL A 197 -9.72 1.05 6.59
CA VAL A 197 -10.07 2.31 7.27
C VAL A 197 -9.23 3.47 6.73
N LEU A 198 -7.92 3.27 6.58
CA LEU A 198 -7.04 4.26 5.96
C LEU A 198 -7.44 4.52 4.50
N ALA A 199 -7.60 3.47 3.69
CA ALA A 199 -7.99 3.58 2.28
C ALA A 199 -9.32 4.33 2.11
N ARG A 200 -10.31 4.06 2.96
CA ARG A 200 -11.59 4.78 2.96
C ARG A 200 -11.40 6.28 3.21
N ALA A 201 -10.55 6.66 4.17
CA ALA A 201 -10.23 8.07 4.40
C ALA A 201 -9.54 8.70 3.18
N THR A 202 -8.58 8.00 2.56
CA THR A 202 -7.93 8.43 1.31
C THR A 202 -8.96 8.66 0.20
N PHE A 203 -9.88 7.71 -0.01
CA PHE A 203 -10.94 7.82 -1.03
C PHE A 203 -11.88 9.01 -0.77
N ILE A 204 -12.27 9.24 0.48
CA ILE A 204 -13.10 10.41 0.85
C ILE A 204 -12.35 11.70 0.51
N GLY A 205 -11.11 11.84 0.97
CA GLY A 205 -10.29 13.03 0.70
C GLY A 205 -10.09 13.28 -0.79
N PHE A 206 -9.71 12.26 -1.56
CA PHE A 206 -9.51 12.41 -3.01
C PHE A 206 -10.82 12.66 -3.76
N SER A 207 -11.94 12.05 -3.35
CA SER A 207 -13.24 12.33 -3.97
C SER A 207 -13.67 13.78 -3.80
N GLN A 208 -13.31 14.42 -2.69
CA GLN A 208 -13.64 15.81 -2.38
C GLN A 208 -12.88 16.82 -3.25
N VAL A 209 -11.68 16.45 -3.71
CA VAL A 209 -10.74 17.36 -4.38
C VAL A 209 -10.39 16.96 -5.81
N ALA A 210 -10.96 15.87 -6.33
CA ALA A 210 -10.76 15.45 -7.71
C ALA A 210 -11.17 16.57 -8.68
N LYS A 211 -10.30 16.87 -9.66
CA LYS A 211 -10.57 17.90 -10.67
C LYS A 211 -11.56 17.39 -11.70
N SER A 212 -11.38 16.14 -12.16
CA SER A 212 -12.30 15.43 -13.03
C SER A 212 -13.47 14.81 -12.27
N LYS A 213 -14.68 14.98 -12.79
CA LYS A 213 -15.87 14.28 -12.28
C LYS A 213 -15.75 12.76 -12.38
N GLU A 214 -15.03 12.25 -13.37
CA GLU A 214 -14.80 10.81 -13.52
C GLU A 214 -13.94 10.27 -12.39
N VAL A 215 -12.81 10.93 -12.10
CA VAL A 215 -11.95 10.61 -10.97
C VAL A 215 -12.71 10.73 -9.65
N GLY A 216 -13.48 11.81 -9.46
CA GLY A 216 -14.33 11.97 -8.26
C GLY A 216 -15.32 10.82 -8.06
N ARG A 217 -16.00 10.37 -9.12
CA ARG A 217 -16.91 9.20 -9.08
C ARG A 217 -16.16 7.89 -8.82
N PHE A 218 -14.98 7.74 -9.42
CA PHE A 218 -14.13 6.57 -9.20
C PHE A 218 -13.72 6.45 -7.72
N MET A 219 -13.26 7.55 -7.12
CA MET A 219 -12.91 7.63 -5.69
C MET A 219 -14.11 7.37 -4.79
N ALA A 220 -15.28 7.94 -5.11
CA ALA A 220 -16.52 7.70 -4.36
C ALA A 220 -16.90 6.20 -4.38
N ARG A 221 -16.73 5.52 -5.52
CA ARG A 221 -16.92 4.06 -5.59
C ARG A 221 -15.90 3.30 -4.75
N GLY A 222 -14.64 3.71 -4.74
CA GLY A 222 -13.59 3.14 -3.89
C GLY A 222 -13.93 3.22 -2.40
N LYS A 223 -14.46 4.36 -1.95
CA LYS A 223 -15.00 4.55 -0.59
C LYS A 223 -16.08 3.52 -0.25
N GLU A 224 -17.05 3.29 -1.14
CA GLU A 224 -18.12 2.33 -0.90
C GLU A 224 -17.60 0.88 -0.81
N ILE A 225 -16.65 0.51 -1.67
CA ILE A 225 -15.97 -0.79 -1.63
C ILE A 225 -15.23 -0.97 -0.29
N ALA A 226 -14.41 -0.01 0.10
CA ALA A 226 -13.68 -0.05 1.37
C ALA A 226 -14.63 -0.13 2.57
N SER A 227 -15.75 0.59 2.54
CA SER A 227 -16.77 0.57 3.60
C SER A 227 -17.40 -0.82 3.74
N LYS A 228 -17.76 -1.45 2.62
CA LYS A 228 -18.26 -2.83 2.59
C LYS A 228 -17.23 -3.82 3.16
N HIS A 229 -15.95 -3.67 2.81
CA HIS A 229 -14.89 -4.55 3.32
C HIS A 229 -14.68 -4.38 4.82
N ILE A 230 -14.70 -3.15 5.32
CA ILE A 230 -14.67 -2.83 6.76
C ILE A 230 -15.81 -3.52 7.49
N GLU A 231 -17.03 -3.47 6.96
CA GLU A 231 -18.20 -4.13 7.56
C GLU A 231 -18.02 -5.65 7.64
N ILE A 232 -17.57 -6.29 6.56
CA ILE A 232 -17.32 -7.74 6.53
C ILE A 232 -16.29 -8.14 7.60
N TYR A 233 -15.15 -7.45 7.66
CA TYR A 233 -14.11 -7.77 8.65
C TYR A 233 -14.58 -7.53 10.08
N SER A 234 -15.31 -6.43 10.31
CA SER A 234 -15.82 -6.07 11.63
C SER A 234 -16.86 -7.07 12.11
N SER A 235 -17.82 -7.46 11.27
CA SER A 235 -18.85 -8.44 11.62
C SER A 235 -18.23 -9.79 11.99
N VAL A 236 -17.24 -10.27 11.24
CA VAL A 236 -16.56 -11.54 11.56
C VAL A 236 -15.85 -11.49 12.92
N LEU A 237 -15.18 -10.37 13.24
CA LEU A 237 -14.53 -10.18 14.55
C LEU A 237 -15.57 -10.15 15.69
N ILE A 238 -16.63 -9.36 15.51
CA ILE A 238 -17.70 -9.18 16.51
C ILE A 238 -18.45 -10.49 16.76
N GLU A 239 -18.75 -11.27 15.71
CA GLU A 239 -19.35 -12.61 15.80
C GLU A 239 -18.52 -13.57 16.68
N ASN A 240 -17.21 -13.32 16.82
CA ASN A 240 -16.30 -14.11 17.64
C ASN A 240 -15.98 -13.43 18.99
N SER A 241 -16.79 -12.45 19.41
CA SER A 241 -16.61 -11.68 20.64
C SER A 241 -15.27 -10.92 20.70
N LEU A 242 -14.73 -10.54 19.54
CA LEU A 242 -13.51 -9.74 19.43
C LEU A 242 -13.87 -8.29 19.06
N PRO A 243 -13.12 -7.30 19.56
CA PRO A 243 -13.35 -5.91 19.18
C PRO A 243 -12.95 -5.65 17.73
N ALA A 244 -13.79 -4.90 17.02
CA ALA A 244 -13.49 -4.32 15.71
C ALA A 244 -13.06 -2.86 15.87
N SER A 245 -11.92 -2.63 16.54
CA SER A 245 -11.46 -1.28 16.88
C SER A 245 -10.99 -0.50 15.65
N VAL A 246 -11.44 0.75 15.55
CA VAL A 246 -11.00 1.73 14.55
C VAL A 246 -10.67 3.05 15.26
N SER A 247 -9.94 3.95 14.59
CA SER A 247 -9.65 5.29 15.13
C SER A 247 -10.95 6.09 15.29
N TRP A 248 -11.04 6.88 16.37
CA TRP A 248 -12.17 7.76 16.66
C TRP A 248 -12.12 9.10 15.91
N ASP A 249 -10.94 9.49 15.40
CA ASP A 249 -10.72 10.80 14.80
C ASP A 249 -11.26 10.87 13.37
N ASN A 250 -11.88 12.00 13.02
CA ASN A 250 -12.17 12.31 11.63
C ASN A 250 -10.86 12.70 10.91
N GLN A 251 -10.37 11.81 10.06
CA GLN A 251 -9.09 11.96 9.38
C GLN A 251 -9.13 12.92 8.18
N VAL A 252 -10.33 13.21 7.65
CA VAL A 252 -10.52 14.02 6.44
C VAL A 252 -11.12 15.37 6.81
N LEU A 253 -10.48 16.44 6.34
CA LEU A 253 -10.88 17.82 6.58
C LEU A 253 -11.73 18.37 5.42
N ASN A 254 -12.17 19.63 5.51
CA ASN A 254 -13.14 20.25 4.60
C ASN A 254 -12.53 20.96 3.37
N SER A 255 -11.25 20.73 3.04
CA SER A 255 -10.58 21.38 1.89
C SER A 255 -11.12 20.87 0.55
N THR A 256 -11.65 21.75 -0.29
CA THR A 256 -12.11 21.42 -1.66
C THR A 256 -11.07 21.74 -2.73
N VAL A 257 -9.91 22.29 -2.35
CA VAL A 257 -8.82 22.62 -3.28
C VAL A 257 -7.86 21.43 -3.34
N SER A 258 -7.55 21.00 -4.55
CA SER A 258 -6.75 19.80 -4.80
C SER A 258 -5.27 20.00 -4.55
N PRO A 259 -4.67 19.28 -3.57
CA PRO A 259 -3.23 19.31 -3.39
C PRO A 259 -2.49 18.40 -4.38
N PHE A 260 -3.18 17.54 -5.15
CA PHE A 260 -2.56 16.56 -6.03
C PHE A 260 -3.17 16.59 -7.43
N SER A 261 -2.41 16.13 -8.44
CA SER A 261 -2.99 15.88 -9.76
C SER A 261 -3.95 14.68 -9.71
N ASP A 262 -4.92 14.67 -10.63
CA ASP A 262 -5.79 13.50 -10.83
C ASP A 262 -4.97 12.25 -11.21
N LYS A 263 -3.90 12.43 -12.00
CA LYS A 263 -2.92 11.37 -12.34
C LYS A 263 -2.32 10.74 -11.09
N LEU A 264 -1.78 11.55 -10.17
CA LEU A 264 -1.20 11.07 -8.92
C LEU A 264 -2.25 10.38 -8.06
N MET A 265 -3.43 10.98 -7.88
CA MET A 265 -4.49 10.38 -7.07
C MET A 265 -4.92 9.01 -7.61
N MET A 266 -5.09 8.88 -8.93
CA MET A 266 -5.44 7.61 -9.59
C MET A 266 -4.38 6.54 -9.41
N PHE A 267 -3.11 6.86 -9.67
CA PHE A 267 -2.02 5.90 -9.45
C PHE A 267 -1.92 5.49 -7.98
N HIS A 268 -2.04 6.44 -7.06
CA HIS A 268 -1.95 6.20 -5.62
C HIS A 268 -2.98 5.16 -5.17
N VAL A 269 -4.26 5.37 -5.50
CA VAL A 269 -5.29 4.44 -5.07
C VAL A 269 -5.22 3.10 -5.79
N ASN A 270 -4.71 3.08 -7.02
CA ASN A 270 -4.46 1.84 -7.73
C ASN A 270 -3.31 1.04 -7.07
N ALA A 271 -2.25 1.70 -6.63
CA ALA A 271 -1.16 1.08 -5.87
C ALA A 271 -1.63 0.53 -4.52
N LEU A 272 -2.48 1.27 -3.79
CA LEU A 272 -3.11 0.79 -2.56
C LEU A 272 -3.97 -0.47 -2.81
N ALA A 273 -4.76 -0.46 -3.89
CA ALA A 273 -5.60 -1.59 -4.27
C ALA A 273 -4.78 -2.82 -4.70
N ALA A 274 -3.70 -2.64 -5.46
CA ALA A 274 -2.76 -3.70 -5.81
C ALA A 274 -2.09 -4.31 -4.57
N GLY A 275 -1.65 -3.47 -3.61
CA GLY A 275 -1.13 -3.93 -2.32
C GLY A 275 -2.16 -4.71 -1.52
N ALA A 276 -3.42 -4.26 -1.51
CA ALA A 276 -4.53 -4.96 -0.85
C ALA A 276 -4.77 -6.35 -1.46
N ILE A 277 -4.70 -6.51 -2.79
CA ILE A 277 -4.79 -7.82 -3.46
C ILE A 277 -3.74 -8.79 -2.90
N GLY A 278 -2.48 -8.34 -2.77
CA GLY A 278 -1.41 -9.14 -2.17
C GLY A 278 -1.73 -9.58 -0.73
N TYR A 279 -2.17 -8.65 0.13
CA TYR A 279 -2.54 -8.96 1.50
C TYR A 279 -3.74 -9.92 1.60
N TYR A 280 -4.73 -9.76 0.74
CA TYR A 280 -5.90 -10.64 0.70
C TYR A 280 -5.53 -12.03 0.18
N GLY A 281 -4.60 -12.15 -0.76
CA GLY A 281 -4.03 -13.42 -1.19
C GLY A 281 -3.35 -14.17 -0.04
N THR A 282 -2.51 -13.48 0.74
CA THR A 282 -1.90 -14.05 1.96
C THR A 282 -2.94 -14.41 3.02
N SER A 283 -3.97 -13.60 3.18
CA SER A 283 -5.04 -13.86 4.14
C SER A 283 -5.85 -15.09 3.73
N LEU A 284 -6.15 -15.23 2.43
CA LEU A 284 -6.79 -16.40 1.85
C LEU A 284 -5.95 -17.66 2.04
N SER A 285 -4.65 -17.61 1.78
CA SER A 285 -3.75 -18.77 1.89
C SER A 285 -3.56 -19.26 3.33
N THR A 286 -3.74 -18.39 4.32
CA THR A 286 -3.57 -18.70 5.75
C THR A 286 -4.90 -18.85 6.52
N SER A 287 -6.04 -18.67 5.84
CA SER A 287 -7.37 -18.88 6.43
C SER A 287 -7.91 -20.25 6.04
N SER A 288 -8.05 -21.13 7.02
CA SER A 288 -8.54 -22.49 6.81
C SER A 288 -10.07 -22.61 6.93
N ARG A 289 -10.71 -21.63 7.58
CA ARG A 289 -12.17 -21.58 7.70
C ARG A 289 -12.78 -21.19 6.35
N ARG A 290 -13.59 -22.09 5.81
CA ARG A 290 -14.17 -22.00 4.46
C ARG A 290 -14.90 -20.68 4.17
N ASP A 291 -15.71 -20.19 5.11
CA ASP A 291 -16.44 -18.92 4.97
C ASP A 291 -15.51 -17.71 4.80
N LEU A 292 -14.39 -17.67 5.52
CA LEU A 292 -13.36 -16.65 5.38
C LEU A 292 -12.73 -16.71 4.00
N SER A 293 -12.39 -17.92 3.52
CA SER A 293 -11.84 -18.11 2.18
C SER A 293 -12.77 -17.56 1.11
N THR A 294 -14.08 -17.83 1.19
CA THR A 294 -15.06 -17.27 0.24
C THR A 294 -15.22 -15.76 0.36
N ASN A 295 -15.18 -15.21 1.58
CA ASN A 295 -15.19 -13.76 1.76
C ASN A 295 -13.98 -13.11 1.09
N TYR A 296 -12.77 -13.65 1.30
CA TYR A 296 -11.56 -13.15 0.65
C TYR A 296 -11.60 -13.29 -0.87
N LEU A 297 -12.10 -14.41 -1.42
CA LEU A 297 -12.26 -14.59 -2.87
C LEU A 297 -13.21 -13.53 -3.48
N ARG A 298 -14.34 -13.26 -2.82
CA ARG A 298 -15.27 -12.22 -3.28
C ARG A 298 -14.64 -10.83 -3.21
N ILE A 299 -14.00 -10.51 -2.10
CA ILE A 299 -13.29 -9.24 -1.89
C ILE A 299 -12.21 -9.05 -2.95
N LEU A 300 -11.41 -10.08 -3.23
CA LEU A 300 -10.39 -10.08 -4.28
C LEU A 300 -10.99 -9.75 -5.65
N GLY A 301 -12.09 -10.41 -6.04
CA GLY A 301 -12.76 -10.14 -7.31
C GLY A 301 -13.25 -8.68 -7.43
N GLU A 302 -13.78 -8.11 -6.36
CA GLU A 302 -14.21 -6.71 -6.32
C GLU A 302 -13.03 -5.74 -6.51
N VAL A 303 -11.89 -5.99 -5.86
CA VAL A 303 -10.71 -5.12 -5.98
C VAL A 303 -10.01 -5.29 -7.33
N LEU A 304 -9.93 -6.51 -7.88
CA LEU A 304 -9.36 -6.75 -9.21
C LEU A 304 -10.10 -5.95 -10.29
N LYS A 305 -11.44 -5.97 -10.25
CA LYS A 305 -12.25 -5.15 -11.15
C LYS A 305 -12.01 -3.66 -10.93
N TYR A 306 -11.89 -3.22 -9.67
CA TYR A 306 -11.59 -1.82 -9.36
C TYR A 306 -10.24 -1.37 -9.92
N THR A 307 -9.19 -2.21 -9.84
CA THR A 307 -7.87 -1.91 -10.41
C THR A 307 -7.85 -1.91 -11.93
N GLU A 308 -8.64 -2.78 -12.57
CA GLU A 308 -8.81 -2.79 -14.03
C GLU A 308 -9.46 -1.49 -14.51
N ASP A 309 -10.54 -1.07 -13.86
CA ASP A 309 -11.19 0.22 -14.18
C ASP A 309 -10.26 1.42 -13.93
N ALA A 310 -9.39 1.34 -12.90
CA ALA A 310 -8.37 2.36 -12.65
C ALA A 310 -7.40 2.47 -13.83
N ALA A 311 -6.91 1.31 -14.30
CA ALA A 311 -6.00 1.24 -15.44
C ALA A 311 -6.65 1.78 -16.72
N ASN A 312 -7.92 1.45 -16.98
CA ASN A 312 -8.67 1.97 -18.13
C ASN A 312 -8.75 3.51 -18.09
N ILE A 313 -9.14 4.11 -16.96
CA ILE A 313 -9.15 5.57 -16.80
C ILE A 313 -7.76 6.14 -17.05
N MET A 314 -6.72 5.56 -16.44
CA MET A 314 -5.35 6.06 -16.63
C MET A 314 -4.85 5.92 -18.08
N ILE A 315 -5.29 4.90 -18.82
CA ILE A 315 -5.00 4.73 -20.25
C ILE A 315 -5.71 5.82 -21.06
N ASP A 316 -7.01 6.03 -20.82
CA ASP A 316 -7.83 7.00 -21.55
C ASP A 316 -7.29 8.43 -21.42
N TYR A 317 -6.74 8.77 -20.25
CA TYR A 317 -6.11 10.07 -20.00
C TYR A 317 -4.61 10.12 -20.34
N GLY A 318 -3.99 9.03 -20.80
CA GLY A 318 -2.56 8.97 -21.10
C GLY A 318 -1.66 9.10 -19.86
N TRP A 319 -2.16 8.72 -18.70
CA TRP A 319 -1.50 8.81 -17.40
C TRP A 319 -0.71 7.57 -17.01
N MET A 320 -0.97 6.43 -17.65
CA MET A 320 -0.32 5.16 -17.34
C MET A 320 1.03 5.04 -18.07
N GLU A 321 2.12 5.19 -17.33
CA GLU A 321 3.44 4.83 -17.85
C GLU A 321 3.51 3.33 -18.10
N GLN A 322 3.95 2.94 -19.30
CA GLN A 322 4.10 1.54 -19.66
C GLN A 322 5.30 0.93 -18.93
N PRO A 323 5.12 -0.16 -18.17
CA PRO A 323 6.25 -0.88 -17.60
C PRO A 323 7.19 -1.42 -18.70
N PRO A 324 8.47 -1.62 -18.38
CA PRO A 324 9.42 -2.23 -19.31
C PRO A 324 8.93 -3.61 -19.77
N LYS A 325 9.02 -3.88 -21.07
CA LYS A 325 8.48 -5.11 -21.68
C LYS A 325 9.49 -5.78 -22.59
N VAL A 326 9.27 -7.07 -22.84
CA VAL A 326 10.01 -7.81 -23.87
C VAL A 326 9.73 -7.21 -25.26
N VAL A 327 10.75 -7.21 -26.12
CA VAL A 327 10.61 -6.80 -27.51
C VAL A 327 9.70 -7.79 -28.25
N ASP A 328 8.71 -7.26 -28.95
CA ASP A 328 7.80 -8.04 -29.80
C ASP A 328 8.43 -8.17 -31.19
N HIS A 329 9.16 -9.26 -31.42
CA HIS A 329 9.88 -9.49 -32.68
C HIS A 329 8.95 -9.64 -33.89
N ASP A 330 7.72 -10.10 -33.71
CA ASP A 330 6.74 -10.22 -34.79
C ASP A 330 6.29 -8.83 -35.27
N LYS A 331 6.19 -7.84 -34.36
CA LYS A 331 5.95 -6.43 -34.75
C LYS A 331 7.15 -5.75 -35.40
N LEU A 332 8.36 -6.29 -35.23
CA LEU A 332 9.57 -5.81 -35.89
C LEU A 332 9.85 -6.51 -37.22
N ALA A 333 9.20 -7.66 -37.44
CA ALA A 333 9.36 -8.41 -38.68
C ALA A 333 8.82 -7.56 -39.84
N ASN A 334 9.66 -7.36 -40.86
CA ASN A 334 9.26 -6.72 -42.11
C ASN A 334 8.54 -7.75 -42.99
N THR A 335 7.34 -8.16 -42.57
CA THR A 335 6.48 -9.16 -43.25
C THR A 335 5.15 -8.58 -43.67
#